data_AF-A0A662SJD1-F1
#
_entry.id   AF-A0A662SJD1-F1
#
_cell.length_a   1.000
_cell.length_b   1.000
_cell.length_c   1.000
_cell.angle_alpha   90.00
_cell.angle_beta   90.00
_cell.angle_gamma   90.00
#
_symmetry.space_group_name_H-M   'P 1'
#
loop_
_entity.id
_entity.type
_entity.pdbx_description
1 polymer ?
#
loop_
_entity_poly.entity_id
_entity_poly.type
_entity_poly.pdbx_seq_one_letter_code
_entity_poly.pdbx_strand_id
1 'polypeptide(L)'
;MFKSQAKLIVLRLSKRQSQKRKLIFERFREGLKVLLNDERLSQTIITNSDVEEIADKLLLEAGIRDYLDRLIYSSAAYFSAILLTEDETLKGINLEGLPCPSKVIKWGELAEFIG
;
A
#
# COMPACT_ATOMS: atom_id res chain seq x y z
N MET A 1 3.54 0.70 -1.18
CA MET A 1 2.27 1.44 -0.97
C MET A 1 1.83 2.32 -2.16
N PHE A 2 2.69 3.19 -2.73
CA PHE A 2 2.26 4.17 -3.75
C PHE A 2 1.58 3.65 -5.03
N LYS A 3 1.95 2.46 -5.52
CA LYS A 3 1.58 2.00 -6.88
C LYS A 3 0.07 1.73 -7.02
N SER A 4 -0.56 1.15 -5.99
CA SER A 4 -1.96 0.73 -6.01
C SER A 4 -2.93 1.91 -5.82
N GLN A 5 -2.62 2.84 -4.91
CA GLN A 5 -3.43 4.05 -4.69
C GLN A 5 -3.37 5.00 -5.90
N ALA A 6 -2.19 5.19 -6.51
CA ALA A 6 -2.06 5.98 -7.73
C ALA A 6 -2.91 5.40 -8.88
N LYS A 7 -2.99 4.07 -8.99
CA LYS A 7 -3.82 3.42 -10.01
C LYS A 7 -5.31 3.73 -9.82
N LEU A 8 -5.81 3.76 -8.58
CA LEU A 8 -7.21 4.12 -8.30
C LEU A 8 -7.53 5.55 -8.73
N ILE A 9 -6.62 6.50 -8.50
CA ILE A 9 -6.75 7.88 -8.98
C ILE A 9 -6.81 7.89 -10.52
N VAL A 10 -5.90 7.18 -11.19
CA VAL A 10 -5.87 7.07 -12.66
C VAL A 10 -7.17 6.48 -13.20
N LEU A 11 -7.73 5.46 -12.55
CA LEU A 11 -9.02 4.88 -12.93
C LEU A 11 -10.16 5.90 -12.80
N ARG A 12 -10.22 6.65 -11.69
CA ARG A 12 -11.22 7.71 -11.48
C ARG A 12 -11.08 8.82 -12.54
N LEU A 13 -9.86 9.26 -12.83
CA LEU A 13 -9.58 10.25 -13.87
C LEU A 13 -9.98 9.76 -15.26
N SER A 14 -9.70 8.50 -15.59
CA SER A 14 -10.05 7.90 -16.89
C SER A 14 -11.56 7.74 -17.12
N LYS A 15 -12.35 7.67 -16.04
CA LYS A 15 -13.82 7.67 -16.11
C LYS A 15 -14.34 9.07 -16.44
N ARG A 16 -13.76 10.11 -15.81
CA ARG A 16 -14.12 11.52 -16.02
C ARG A 16 -13.68 12.04 -17.39
N GLN A 17 -12.52 11.61 -17.89
CA GLN A 17 -11.95 12.05 -19.17
C GLN A 17 -11.88 10.89 -20.16
N SER A 18 -13.04 10.36 -20.54
CA SER A 18 -13.17 9.18 -21.41
C SER A 18 -12.39 9.31 -22.73
N GLN A 19 -12.40 10.49 -23.34
CA GLN A 19 -11.69 10.78 -24.61
C GLN A 19 -10.16 10.69 -24.48
N LYS A 20 -9.61 10.90 -23.28
CA LYS A 20 -8.16 10.84 -23.01
C LYS A 20 -7.74 9.55 -22.32
N ARG A 21 -8.65 8.59 -22.14
CA ARG A 21 -8.43 7.36 -21.36
C ARG A 21 -7.17 6.60 -21.77
N LYS A 22 -6.95 6.45 -23.08
CA LYS A 22 -5.77 5.75 -23.62
C LYS A 22 -4.47 6.43 -23.19
N LEU A 23 -4.39 7.74 -23.39
CA LEU A 23 -3.25 8.57 -23.01
C LEU A 23 -3.00 8.56 -21.50
N ILE A 24 -4.06 8.66 -20.68
CA ILE A 24 -3.97 8.60 -19.21
C ILE A 24 -3.32 7.28 -18.75
N PHE A 25 -3.76 6.16 -19.31
CA PHE A 25 -3.18 4.86 -18.94
C PHE A 25 -1.76 4.68 -19.48
N GLU A 26 -1.45 5.23 -20.64
CA GLU A 26 -0.09 5.23 -21.20
C GLU A 26 0.88 5.99 -20.31
N ARG A 27 0.57 7.23 -19.93
CA ARG A 27 1.39 8.04 -19.02
C ARG A 27 1.60 7.38 -17.67
N PHE A 28 0.56 6.73 -17.11
CA PHE A 28 0.71 5.97 -15.88
C PHE A 28 1.71 4.81 -16.03
N ARG A 29 1.65 4.06 -17.14
CA ARG A 29 2.59 2.95 -17.39
C ARG A 29 4.01 3.45 -17.63
N GLU A 30 4.20 4.57 -18.33
CA GLU A 30 5.51 5.21 -18.50
C GLU A 30 6.11 5.59 -17.14
N GLY A 31 5.36 6.30 -16.30
CA GLY A 31 5.81 6.67 -14.96
C GLY A 31 6.13 5.44 -14.09
N LEU A 32 5.30 4.39 -14.19
CA LEU A 32 5.56 3.14 -13.48
C LEU A 32 6.86 2.46 -13.94
N LYS A 33 7.16 2.44 -15.25
CA LYS A 33 8.43 1.90 -15.76
C LYS A 33 9.62 2.67 -15.20
N VAL A 34 9.55 4.00 -15.14
CA VAL A 34 10.61 4.83 -14.54
C VAL A 34 10.81 4.45 -13.06
N LEU A 35 9.74 4.33 -12.28
CA LEU A 35 9.81 3.93 -10.87
C LEU A 35 10.32 2.50 -10.66
N LEU A 36 10.13 1.61 -11.63
CA LEU A 36 10.60 0.22 -11.56
C LEU A 36 12.07 0.06 -11.96
N ASN A 37 12.61 1.00 -12.72
CA ASN A 37 14.02 1.05 -13.06
C ASN A 37 14.87 1.73 -11.98
N ASP A 38 14.25 2.25 -10.92
CA ASP A 38 14.95 2.84 -9.78
C ASP A 38 15.36 1.72 -8.80
N GLU A 39 16.66 1.51 -8.63
CA GLU A 39 17.22 0.44 -7.77
C GLU A 39 16.84 0.59 -6.28
N ARG A 40 16.41 1.79 -5.86
CA ARG A 40 15.93 2.03 -4.49
C ARG A 40 14.55 1.43 -4.24
N LEU A 41 13.84 1.01 -5.29
CA LEU A 41 12.47 0.50 -5.21
C LEU A 41 12.37 -0.91 -5.79
N SER A 42 12.15 -1.90 -4.94
CA SER A 42 11.82 -3.26 -5.36
C SER A 42 10.31 -3.50 -5.42
N GLN A 43 9.88 -4.49 -6.20
CA GLN A 43 8.52 -5.01 -6.13
C GLN A 43 8.45 -6.10 -5.07
N THR A 44 7.45 -5.99 -4.19
CA THR A 44 7.15 -6.99 -3.16
C THR A 44 6.00 -7.88 -3.62
N ILE A 45 6.07 -9.17 -3.24
CA ILE A 45 4.93 -10.08 -3.32
C ILE A 45 3.86 -9.59 -2.33
N ILE A 46 2.69 -9.24 -2.82
CA ILE A 46 1.63 -8.62 -2.02
C ILE A 46 0.58 -9.60 -1.48
N THR A 47 0.72 -10.89 -1.81
CA THR A 47 -0.20 -11.94 -1.34
C THR A 47 0.48 -13.31 -1.39
N ASN A 48 0.21 -14.10 -0.36
CA ASN A 48 0.45 -15.53 -0.22
C ASN A 48 -0.51 -16.03 0.89
N SER A 49 -0.52 -17.34 1.18
CA SER A 49 -1.43 -17.92 2.18
C SER A 49 -1.33 -17.24 3.55
N ASP A 50 -0.12 -16.94 4.02
CA ASP A 50 0.11 -16.34 5.34
C ASP A 50 -0.34 -14.87 5.37
N VAL A 51 -0.10 -14.13 4.29
CA VAL A 51 -0.55 -12.74 4.13
C VAL A 51 -2.07 -12.66 4.11
N GLU A 52 -2.75 -13.59 3.42
CA GLU A 52 -4.23 -13.63 3.42
C GLU A 52 -4.78 -13.98 4.80
N GLU A 53 -4.13 -14.87 5.56
CA GLU A 53 -4.55 -15.17 6.94
C GLU A 53 -4.49 -13.92 7.83
N ILE A 54 -3.41 -13.13 7.74
CA ILE A 54 -3.30 -11.86 8.48
C ILE A 54 -4.38 -10.87 7.98
N ALA A 55 -4.65 -10.85 6.67
CA ALA A 55 -5.69 -9.99 6.09
C ALA A 55 -7.10 -10.39 6.60
N ASP A 56 -7.37 -11.67 6.77
CA ASP A 56 -8.65 -12.11 7.33
C ASP A 56 -8.79 -11.72 8.80
N LYS A 57 -7.72 -11.85 9.60
CA LYS A 57 -7.72 -11.36 10.99
C LYS A 57 -7.94 -9.85 11.07
N LEU A 58 -7.33 -9.05 10.18
CA LEU A 58 -7.57 -7.61 10.11
C LEU A 58 -9.04 -7.26 9.84
N LEU A 59 -9.74 -8.06 9.06
CA LEU A 59 -11.16 -7.86 8.82
C LEU A 59 -11.99 -8.23 10.06
N LEU A 60 -11.71 -9.40 10.66
CA LEU A 60 -12.51 -9.97 11.74
C LEU A 60 -12.28 -9.24 13.08
N GLU A 61 -11.04 -8.86 13.36
CA GLU A 61 -10.62 -8.34 14.67
C GLU A 61 -10.47 -6.81 14.67
N ALA A 62 -9.90 -6.24 13.60
CA ALA A 62 -9.69 -4.80 13.47
C ALA A 62 -10.77 -4.08 12.64
N GLY A 63 -11.68 -4.82 12.00
CA GLY A 63 -12.76 -4.25 11.19
C GLY A 63 -12.30 -3.51 9.93
N ILE A 64 -11.08 -3.76 9.45
CA ILE A 64 -10.53 -3.08 8.27
C ILE A 64 -11.22 -3.63 7.01
N ARG A 65 -12.09 -2.83 6.40
CA ARG A 65 -12.95 -3.28 5.29
C ARG A 65 -12.25 -3.27 3.95
N ASP A 66 -11.34 -2.34 3.72
CA ASP A 66 -10.65 -2.22 2.43
C ASP A 66 -9.64 -3.36 2.28
N TYR A 67 -9.87 -4.22 1.27
CA TYR A 67 -9.02 -5.39 1.04
C TYR A 67 -7.59 -5.00 0.64
N LEU A 68 -7.40 -3.91 -0.11
CA LEU A 68 -6.07 -3.48 -0.51
C LEU A 68 -5.29 -2.97 0.70
N ASP A 69 -5.93 -2.23 1.60
CA ASP A 69 -5.29 -1.78 2.83
C ASP A 69 -4.92 -2.96 3.73
N ARG A 70 -5.81 -3.98 3.82
CA ARG A 70 -5.51 -5.23 4.51
C ARG A 70 -4.31 -5.95 3.91
N LEU A 71 -4.22 -6.10 2.58
CA LEU A 71 -3.07 -6.74 1.94
C LEU A 71 -1.77 -5.98 2.17
N ILE A 72 -1.81 -4.64 2.10
CA ILE A 72 -0.62 -3.81 2.30
C ILE A 72 -0.12 -3.95 3.74
N TYR A 73 -1.02 -3.85 4.72
CA TYR A 73 -0.67 -4.01 6.13
C TYR A 73 -0.13 -5.42 6.41
N SER A 74 -0.86 -6.44 5.94
CA SER A 74 -0.50 -7.86 6.13
C SER A 74 0.83 -8.22 5.49
N SER A 75 1.11 -7.69 4.29
CA SER A 75 2.41 -7.88 3.64
C SER A 75 3.53 -7.25 4.45
N ALA A 76 3.33 -6.02 4.97
CA ALA A 76 4.32 -5.37 5.81
C ALA A 76 4.55 -6.12 7.14
N ALA A 77 3.48 -6.63 7.76
CA ALA A 77 3.56 -7.48 8.95
C ALA A 77 4.34 -8.77 8.67
N TYR A 78 3.98 -9.47 7.59
CA TYR A 78 4.60 -10.73 7.18
C TYR A 78 6.12 -10.60 6.96
N PHE A 79 6.55 -9.54 6.28
CA PHE A 79 7.98 -9.28 6.04
C PHE A 79 8.67 -8.54 7.20
N SER A 80 7.98 -8.28 8.32
CA SER A 80 8.48 -7.43 9.42
C SER A 80 9.00 -6.07 8.95
N ALA A 81 8.39 -5.54 7.89
CA ALA A 81 8.79 -4.29 7.25
C ALA A 81 8.15 -3.07 7.95
N ILE A 82 8.76 -1.90 7.75
CA ILE A 82 8.14 -0.63 8.13
C ILE A 82 7.04 -0.30 7.12
N LEU A 83 5.82 -0.10 7.61
CA LEU A 83 4.71 0.38 6.81
C LEU A 83 4.70 1.92 6.82
N LEU A 84 5.05 2.52 5.69
CA LEU A 84 4.99 3.96 5.49
C LEU A 84 3.64 4.35 4.87
N THR A 85 2.76 4.96 5.66
CA THR A 85 1.36 5.28 5.32
C THR A 85 0.90 6.59 5.93
N GLU A 86 0.04 7.33 5.22
CA GLU A 86 -0.68 8.50 5.77
C GLU A 86 -2.06 8.13 6.33
N ASP A 87 -2.45 6.85 6.25
CA ASP A 87 -3.72 6.35 6.79
C ASP A 87 -3.63 6.14 8.30
N GLU A 88 -4.35 6.99 9.04
CA GLU A 88 -4.42 6.92 10.51
C GLU A 88 -5.13 5.67 11.02
N THR A 89 -6.04 5.10 10.23
CA THR A 89 -6.75 3.87 10.58
C THR A 89 -5.76 2.73 10.72
N LEU A 90 -4.83 2.60 9.76
CA LEU A 90 -3.79 1.57 9.79
C LEU A 90 -2.76 1.82 10.88
N LYS A 91 -2.43 3.09 11.16
CA LYS A 91 -1.50 3.47 12.22
C LYS A 91 -2.07 3.17 13.62
N GLY A 92 -3.39 3.30 13.79
CA GLY A 92 -4.09 3.05 15.04
C GLY A 92 -4.31 1.57 15.39
N ILE A 93 -3.92 0.63 14.52
CA ILE A 93 -4.09 -0.80 14.79
C ILE A 93 -3.13 -1.22 15.91
N ASN A 94 -3.70 -1.53 17.07
CA ASN A 94 -2.97 -2.03 18.23
C ASN A 94 -3.82 -3.13 18.91
N LEU A 95 -3.78 -4.33 18.34
CA LEU A 95 -4.49 -5.50 18.85
C LEU A 95 -3.47 -6.54 19.30
N GLU A 96 -3.65 -7.02 20.53
CA GLU A 96 -2.78 -8.04 21.11
C GLU A 96 -2.92 -9.36 20.32
N GLY A 97 -1.79 -9.97 19.94
CA GLY A 97 -1.76 -11.23 19.20
C GLY A 97 -1.94 -11.11 17.68
N LEU A 98 -2.27 -9.92 17.16
CA LEU A 98 -2.34 -9.69 15.71
C LEU A 98 -0.93 -9.43 15.14
N PRO A 99 -0.49 -10.15 14.09
CA PRO A 99 0.76 -9.82 13.40
C PRO A 99 0.74 -8.38 12.88
N CYS A 100 1.79 -7.61 13.21
CA CYS A 100 1.89 -6.20 12.86
C CYS A 100 3.22 -5.89 12.15
N PRO A 101 3.26 -4.83 11.31
CA PRO A 101 4.49 -4.28 10.77
C PRO A 101 5.46 -3.90 11.89
N SER A 102 6.77 -3.89 11.61
CA SER A 102 7.78 -3.51 12.62
C SER A 102 7.62 -2.06 13.11
N LYS A 103 7.09 -1.19 12.23
CA LYS A 103 6.63 0.14 12.58
C LYS A 103 5.60 0.61 11.56
N VAL A 104 4.67 1.46 11.98
CA VAL A 104 3.77 2.19 11.07
C VAL A 104 4.08 3.69 11.21
N ILE A 105 4.58 4.30 10.15
CA ILE A 105 5.07 5.70 10.16
C ILE A 105 4.51 6.51 9.00
N LYS A 106 4.60 7.84 9.14
CA LYS A 106 4.27 8.83 8.09
C LYS A 106 5.52 9.36 7.37
N TRP A 107 5.32 10.10 6.28
CA TRP A 107 6.42 10.74 5.56
C TRP A 107 7.19 11.74 6.40
N GLY A 108 6.50 12.53 7.22
CA GLY A 108 7.15 13.49 8.12
C GLY A 108 8.07 12.80 9.13
N GLU A 109 7.59 11.70 9.73
CA GLU A 109 8.36 10.90 10.69
C GLU A 109 9.56 10.19 10.04
N LEU A 110 9.41 9.75 8.78
CA LEU A 110 10.52 9.18 8.03
C LEU A 110 11.62 10.22 7.77
N ALA A 111 11.23 11.45 7.41
CA ALA A 111 12.19 12.53 7.16
C ALA A 111 13.05 12.86 8.38
N GLU A 112 12.47 12.81 9.59
CA GLU A 112 13.19 12.95 10.86
C GLU A 112 14.13 11.75 11.15
N PHE A 113 13.82 10.58 10.59
CA PHE A 113 14.59 9.35 10.82
C PHE A 113 15.83 9.23 9.91
N ILE A 114 15.81 9.92 8.76
CA ILE A 114 16.87 9.85 7.74
C ILE A 114 17.62 11.18 7.55
N GLY A 115 17.17 12.26 8.19
CA GLY A 115 17.84 13.55 8.24
C GLY A 115 18.79 13.64 9.42
#